data_AF-A0A950Y8Y3-F1
#
_entry.id   AF-A0A950Y8Y3-F1
#
_cell.length_a   1.000
_cell.length_b   1.000
_cell.length_c   1.000
_cell.angle_alpha   90.00
_cell.angle_beta   90.00
_cell.angle_gamma   90.00
#
_symmetry.space_group_name_H-M   'P 1'
#
loop_
_entity.id
_entity.type
_entity.pdbx_description
1 polymer ?
#
loop_
_entity_poly.entity_id
_entity_poly.type
_entity_poly.pdbx_seq_one_letter_code
_entity_poly.pdbx_strand_id
1 'polypeptide(L)' 'MTNQKLTLNDLLVANPADSGCEAAFENVAQYVELELAGADAAAQFPHVAAHLHACAACRLDHDGILHATRAEP' A
#
# COMPACT_ATOMS: atom_id res chain seq x y z
N MET A 1 -13.68 8.34 33.12
CA MET A 1 -13.23 8.67 31.75
C MET A 1 -11.89 9.38 31.88
N THR A 2 -10.80 8.70 31.60
CA THR A 2 -9.45 9.28 31.72
C THR A 2 -9.25 10.31 30.61
N ASN A 3 -8.94 11.55 30.98
CA ASN A 3 -8.65 12.62 30.03
C ASN A 3 -7.18 12.50 29.61
N GLN A 4 -6.91 11.66 28.62
CA GLN A 4 -5.57 11.49 28.07
C GLN A 4 -5.32 12.57 27.01
N LYS A 5 -4.32 13.43 27.25
CA LYS A 5 -3.85 14.37 26.24
C LYS A 5 -3.18 13.59 25.11
N LEU A 6 -3.83 13.55 23.95
CA LEU A 6 -3.22 13.17 22.69
C LEU A 6 -2.41 14.36 22.16
N THR A 7 -1.24 14.09 21.60
CA THR A 7 -0.45 15.05 20.85
C THR A 7 -0.87 15.05 19.38
N LEU A 8 -0.50 16.09 18.63
CA LEU A 8 -0.73 16.10 17.19
C LEU A 8 -0.05 14.91 16.49
N ASN A 9 1.13 14.51 16.95
CA ASN A 9 1.82 13.35 16.41
C ASN A 9 1.04 12.06 16.65
N ASP A 10 0.39 11.89 17.81
CA ASP A 10 -0.44 10.71 18.10
C ASP A 10 -1.65 10.59 17.15
N LEU A 11 -2.15 11.74 16.66
CA LEU A 11 -3.25 11.80 15.69
C LEU A 11 -2.79 11.62 14.24
N LEU A 12 -1.51 11.90 13.97
CA LEU A 12 -0.91 11.88 12.63
C LEU A 12 0.06 10.71 12.45
N VAL A 13 0.05 9.71 13.34
CA VAL A 13 0.87 8.50 13.18
C VAL A 13 0.45 7.79 11.89
N ALA A 14 1.23 8.01 10.83
CA ALA A 14 1.24 7.13 9.67
C ALA A 14 1.98 5.84 10.05
N ASN A 15 1.59 4.72 9.44
CA ASN A 15 2.39 3.50 9.53
C ASN A 15 3.83 3.84 9.09
N PRO A 16 4.89 3.61 9.89
CA PRO A 16 6.25 3.99 9.53
C PRO A 16 6.78 3.25 8.31
N ALA A 17 6.14 2.16 7.89
CA ALA A 17 6.42 1.50 6.63
C ALA A 17 5.84 2.25 5.43
N ASP A 18 4.77 3.05 5.60
CA ASP A 18 4.11 3.77 4.51
C ASP A 18 5.07 4.80 3.90
N SER A 19 5.47 4.55 2.64
CA SER A 19 6.39 5.40 1.88
C SER A 19 5.71 6.58 1.18
N GLY A 20 4.38 6.67 1.21
CA GLY A 20 3.59 7.64 0.46
C GLY A 20 3.33 7.24 -1.01
N CYS A 21 2.51 8.06 -1.68
CA CYS A 21 1.94 7.75 -2.99
C CYS A 21 3.00 7.55 -4.09
N GLU A 22 4.00 8.44 -4.18
CA GLU A 22 4.99 8.43 -5.27
C GLU A 22 5.82 7.14 -5.25
N ALA A 23 6.42 6.82 -4.10
CA ALA A 23 7.18 5.60 -3.92
C ALA A 23 6.32 4.33 -4.07
N ALA A 24 5.05 4.36 -3.62
CA ALA A 24 4.15 3.23 -3.82
C ALA A 24 3.83 3.02 -5.31
N PHE A 25 3.59 4.11 -6.06
CA PHE A 25 3.28 4.06 -7.48
C PHE A 25 4.45 3.57 -8.34
N GLU A 26 5.69 3.93 -8.00
CA GLU A 26 6.88 3.42 -8.70
C GLU A 26 7.03 1.89 -8.58
N ASN A 27 6.55 1.29 -7.50
CA ASN A 27 6.72 -0.12 -7.19
C ASN A 27 5.45 -0.98 -7.40
N VAL A 28 4.29 -0.36 -7.69
CA VAL A 28 2.99 -1.06 -7.74
C VAL A 28 2.93 -2.14 -8.83
N ALA A 29 3.58 -1.92 -9.98
CA ALA A 29 3.61 -2.91 -11.05
C ALA A 29 4.37 -4.18 -10.62
N GLN A 30 5.55 -4.02 -10.03
CA GLN A 30 6.34 -5.15 -9.52
C GLN A 30 5.65 -5.85 -8.34
N TYR A 31 4.96 -5.09 -7.49
CA TYR A 31 4.11 -5.64 -6.44
C TYR A 31 3.05 -6.59 -7.01
N VAL A 32 2.32 -6.16 -8.04
CA VAL A 32 1.30 -6.98 -8.72
C VAL A 32 1.91 -8.22 -9.39
N GLU A 33 3.07 -8.11 -10.03
CA GLU A 33 3.77 -9.26 -10.62
C GLU A 33 4.08 -10.34 -9.57
N LEU A 34 4.53 -9.94 -8.38
CA LEU A 34 4.78 -10.86 -7.28
C LEU A 34 3.50 -11.54 -6.78
N GLU A 35 2.40 -10.78 -6.65
CA GLU A 35 1.11 -11.35 -6.29
C GLU A 35 0.62 -12.38 -7.31
N LEU A 36 0.78 -12.09 -8.60
CA LEU A 36 0.42 -13.00 -9.68
C LEU A 36 1.31 -14.25 -9.73
N ALA A 37 2.58 -14.13 -9.34
CA ALA A 37 3.48 -15.26 -9.17
C ALA A 37 3.19 -16.11 -7.91
N GLY A 38 2.24 -15.69 -7.07
CA GLY A 38 1.93 -16.36 -5.80
C GLY A 38 2.98 -16.13 -4.70
N ALA A 39 3.84 -15.12 -4.88
CA ALA A 39 4.82 -14.73 -3.87
C ALA A 39 4.20 -13.81 -2.82
N ASP A 40 4.86 -13.71 -1.66
CA ASP A 40 4.48 -12.74 -0.63
C ASP A 40 4.98 -11.34 -1.00
N ALA A 41 4.17 -10.63 -1.79
CA ALA A 41 4.46 -9.26 -2.22
C ALA A 41 4.55 -8.29 -1.02
N ALA A 42 3.72 -8.50 0.00
CA ALA A 42 3.71 -7.65 1.20
C ALA A 42 4.98 -7.80 2.05
N ALA A 43 5.57 -9.00 2.12
CA ALA A 43 6.86 -9.19 2.77
C ALA A 43 8.03 -8.55 2.00
N GLN A 44 7.98 -8.53 0.66
CA GLN A 44 9.04 -7.95 -0.17
C GLN A 44 8.90 -6.43 -0.30
N PHE A 45 7.68 -5.92 -0.29
CA PHE A 45 7.34 -4.50 -0.43
C PHE A 45 6.41 -4.05 0.72
N PRO A 46 6.89 -4.08 1.98
CA PRO A 46 6.08 -3.71 3.14
C PRO A 46 5.61 -2.26 3.07
N HIS A 47 6.34 -1.40 2.35
CA HIS A 47 5.99 0.00 2.16
C HIS A 47 4.83 0.20 1.19
N VAL A 48 4.80 -0.55 0.09
CA VAL A 48 3.65 -0.57 -0.83
C VAL A 48 2.44 -1.13 -0.11
N ALA A 49 2.57 -2.26 0.59
CA ALA A 49 1.47 -2.86 1.34
C ALA A 49 0.88 -1.92 2.40
N ALA A 50 1.75 -1.22 3.15
CA ALA A 50 1.32 -0.21 4.11
C ALA A 50 0.55 0.93 3.44
N HIS A 51 1.05 1.44 2.31
CA HIS A 51 0.40 2.53 1.59
C HIS A 51 -0.92 2.11 0.94
N LEU A 52 -0.97 0.92 0.33
CA LEU A 52 -2.19 0.32 -0.19
C LEU A 52 -3.19 0.00 0.92
N HIS A 53 -2.81 -0.01 2.21
CA HIS A 53 -3.76 -0.05 3.32
C HIS A 53 -4.27 1.34 3.73
N ALA A 54 -3.51 2.41 3.52
CA ALA A 54 -3.90 3.77 3.88
C ALA A 54 -4.63 4.53 2.75
N CYS A 55 -4.23 4.36 1.49
CA CYS A 55 -4.63 5.21 0.37
C CYS A 55 -5.63 4.54 -0.58
N ALA A 56 -6.83 5.11 -0.70
CA ALA A 56 -7.86 4.56 -1.59
C ALA A 56 -7.53 4.73 -3.08
N ALA A 57 -6.87 5.83 -3.46
CA ALA A 57 -6.49 6.07 -4.85
C ALA A 57 -5.46 5.03 -5.34
N CYS A 58 -4.39 4.81 -4.56
CA CYS A 58 -3.37 3.82 -4.92
C CYS A 58 -3.91 2.38 -4.93
N ARG A 59 -4.92 2.05 -4.10
CA ARG A 59 -5.64 0.77 -4.22
C ARG A 59 -6.38 0.63 -5.55
N LEU A 60 -7.03 1.70 -6.03
CA LEU A 60 -7.71 1.66 -7.32
C LEU A 60 -6.72 1.44 -8.47
N ASP A 61 -5.55 2.08 -8.43
CA ASP A 61 -4.51 1.86 -9.42
C ASP A 61 -3.99 0.42 -9.38
N HIS A 62 -3.72 -0.10 -8.18
CA HIS A 62 -3.33 -1.49 -7.96
C HIS A 62 -4.36 -2.48 -8.54
N ASP A 63 -5.63 -2.32 -8.18
CA ASP A 63 -6.71 -3.20 -8.65
C ASP A 63 -6.87 -3.10 -10.17
N GLY A 64 -6.75 -1.90 -10.73
CA GLY A 64 -6.78 -1.68 -12.18
C GLY A 64 -5.68 -2.43 -12.92
N ILE A 65 -4.44 -2.38 -12.41
CA ILE A 65 -3.31 -3.12 -12.98
C ILE A 65 -3.57 -4.63 -12.85
N LEU A 66 -3.93 -5.13 -11.66
CA LEU A 66 -4.20 -6.54 -11.43
C LEU A 66 -5.30 -7.08 -12.35
N HIS A 67 -6.37 -6.30 -12.55
CA HIS A 67 -7.44 -6.64 -13.48
C HIS A 67 -6.97 -6.67 -14.93
N ALA A 68 -6.18 -5.67 -15.36
CA ALA A 68 -5.65 -5.60 -16.71
C ALA A 68 -4.73 -6.80 -17.01
N THR A 69 -3.77 -7.09 -16.13
CA THR A 69 -2.79 -8.18 -16.32
C THR A 69 -3.45 -9.56 -16.33
N ARG A 70 -4.56 -9.76 -15.61
CA ARG A 70 -5.33 -11.03 -15.66
C ARG A 70 -6.22 -11.17 -16.90
N ALA A 71 -6.55 -10.06 -17.56
CA ALA A 71 -7.41 -10.04 -18.73
C ALA A 71 -6.63 -10.19 -20.06
N GLU A 72 -5.30 -10.07 -20.01
CA GLU A 72 -4.43 -10.32 -21.17
C GLU A 72 -4.29 -11.83 -21.43
N PRO A 73 -4.58 -12.32 -22.66
CA PRO A 73 -4.51 -13.73 -23.03
C PRO A 73 -3.09 -14.25 -23.28
#